data_AF-A0A9N9J524-F1
#
_entry.id   AF-A0A9N9J524-F1
#
_cell.length_a   1.000
_cell.length_b   1.000
_cell.length_c   1.000
_cell.angle_alpha   90.00
_cell.angle_beta   90.00
_cell.angle_gamma   90.00
#
_symmetry.space_group_name_H-M   'P 1'
#
loop_
_entity.id
_entity.type
_entity.pdbx_description
1 polymer ?
#
loop_
_entity_poly.entity_id
_entity_poly.type
_entity_poly.pdbx_seq_one_letter_code
_entity_poly.pdbx_strand_id
1 'polypeptide(L)'
;QTPETDSLLDTKTKIILESAKKRLLENITSEQYTSPNVNFIVPEIIDKSNTLCILIISITTDSSELELGVDESYELTIPESQIDSDPITAHLKAKTIFGVLHGLNTFSQLLYYKNSKSLLPFAPHQINDFPRFSHRGLLLDTARNYFPVKNILKTLDIMSWNKFNVFHWHIVDATSWPVVSESFPELSNKGSYDPKRMIYTKESIKEVIEYANL
;
A
#
# COMPACT_ATOMS: atom_id res chain seq x y z
N GLN A 1 0.00 -15.79 9.40
CA GLN A 1 1.15 -16.20 10.22
C GLN A 1 2.31 -16.48 9.28
N THR A 2 3.51 -15.99 9.57
CA THR A 2 4.74 -16.33 8.84
C THR A 2 5.31 -17.63 9.45
N PRO A 3 5.48 -18.73 8.70
CA PRO A 3 6.10 -19.95 9.22
C PRO A 3 7.62 -19.76 9.23
N GLU A 4 8.27 -19.88 10.39
CA GLU A 4 9.72 -20.11 10.63
C GLU A 4 10.79 -19.31 9.84
N THR A 5 10.43 -18.28 9.06
CA THR A 5 11.39 -17.44 8.30
C THR A 5 11.71 -16.10 8.95
N ASP A 6 11.12 -15.77 10.11
CA ASP A 6 11.34 -14.49 10.80
C ASP A 6 12.81 -14.26 11.21
N SER A 7 13.64 -15.30 11.27
CA SER A 7 15.05 -15.18 11.65
C SER A 7 15.97 -14.64 10.53
N LEU A 8 15.49 -14.57 9.28
CA LEU A 8 16.32 -14.26 8.10
C LEU A 8 16.00 -12.90 7.43
N LEU A 9 14.94 -12.21 7.86
CA LEU A 9 14.55 -10.90 7.32
C LEU A 9 15.21 -9.75 8.08
N ASP A 10 15.68 -8.75 7.34
CA ASP A 10 16.27 -7.54 7.89
C ASP A 10 15.22 -6.73 8.69
N THR A 11 15.72 -5.88 9.57
CA THR A 11 14.89 -5.06 10.45
C THR A 11 13.95 -4.13 9.68
N LYS A 12 14.39 -3.58 8.56
CA LYS A 12 13.60 -2.66 7.74
C LYS A 12 12.46 -3.41 7.04
N THR A 13 12.74 -4.58 6.46
CA THR A 13 11.71 -5.46 5.87
C THR A 13 10.64 -5.82 6.89
N LYS A 14 11.03 -6.16 8.12
CA LYS A 14 10.09 -6.46 9.21
C LYS A 14 9.19 -5.27 9.56
N ILE A 15 9.77 -4.07 9.68
CA ILE A 15 9.01 -2.85 9.98
C ILE A 15 7.99 -2.54 8.87
N ILE A 16 8.40 -2.64 7.61
CA ILE A 16 7.52 -2.43 6.45
C ILE A 16 6.39 -3.46 6.46
N LEU A 17 6.72 -4.74 6.65
CA LEU A 17 5.74 -5.82 6.67
C LEU A 17 4.71 -5.65 7.80
N GLU A 18 5.13 -5.29 9.02
CA GLU A 18 4.21 -5.04 10.13
C GLU A 18 3.31 -3.84 9.88
N SER A 19 3.85 -2.78 9.27
CA SER A 19 3.07 -1.59 8.88
C SER A 19 2.04 -1.94 7.81
N ALA A 20 2.42 -2.72 6.81
CA ALA A 20 1.53 -3.20 5.76
C ALA A 20 0.41 -4.10 6.30
N LYS A 21 0.73 -5.02 7.23
CA LYS A 21 -0.27 -5.85 7.92
C LYS A 21 -1.28 -4.99 8.67
N LYS A 22 -0.81 -4.01 9.43
CA LYS A 22 -1.67 -3.08 10.18
C LYS A 22 -2.60 -2.31 9.24
N ARG A 23 -2.05 -1.73 8.16
CA ARG A 23 -2.81 -0.99 7.15
C ARG A 23 -3.85 -1.85 6.46
N LEU A 24 -3.50 -3.09 6.09
CA LEU A 24 -4.46 -4.03 5.51
C LEU A 24 -5.62 -4.31 6.47
N LEU A 25 -5.34 -4.58 7.74
CA LEU A 25 -6.37 -4.82 8.76
C LEU A 25 -7.26 -3.59 8.97
N GLU A 26 -6.67 -2.39 9.02
CA GLU A 26 -7.41 -1.13 9.12
C GLU A 26 -8.32 -0.92 7.90
N ASN A 27 -7.81 -1.15 6.68
CA ASN A 27 -8.61 -1.03 5.45
C ASN A 27 -9.78 -2.02 5.47
N ILE A 28 -9.53 -3.31 5.69
CA ILE A 28 -10.57 -4.35 5.69
C ILE A 28 -11.68 -4.06 6.72
N THR A 29 -11.32 -3.54 7.89
CA THR A 29 -12.28 -3.31 9.00
C THR A 29 -13.01 -1.98 8.91
N SER A 30 -12.41 -0.96 8.26
CA SER A 30 -12.99 0.38 8.13
C SER A 30 -13.67 0.64 6.80
N GLU A 31 -13.36 -0.14 5.76
CA GLU A 31 -13.90 0.04 4.42
C GLU A 31 -15.41 -0.27 4.39
N GLN A 32 -16.20 0.75 4.10
CA GLN A 32 -17.65 0.68 3.90
C GLN A 32 -17.98 0.99 2.44
N TYR A 33 -17.24 0.42 1.50
CA TYR A 33 -17.45 0.69 0.08
C TYR A 33 -18.67 -0.06 -0.44
N THR A 34 -19.63 0.70 -0.97
CA THR A 34 -20.73 0.18 -1.80
C THR A 34 -20.50 0.68 -3.23
N SER A 35 -20.39 -0.26 -4.18
CA SER A 35 -20.21 0.14 -5.58
C SER A 35 -21.46 0.89 -6.06
N PRO A 36 -21.32 2.11 -6.59
CA PRO A 36 -22.48 2.88 -7.06
C PRO A 36 -23.06 2.32 -8.35
N ASN A 37 -22.27 1.56 -9.13
CA ASN A 37 -22.61 1.13 -10.49
C ASN A 37 -22.79 -0.38 -10.63
N VAL A 38 -22.51 -1.16 -9.58
CA VAL A 38 -22.63 -2.62 -9.60
C VAL A 38 -23.40 -3.06 -8.37
N ASN A 39 -24.62 -3.58 -8.59
CA ASN A 39 -25.37 -4.31 -7.57
C ASN A 39 -24.70 -5.67 -7.33
N PHE A 40 -23.60 -5.63 -6.58
CA PHE A 40 -22.87 -6.83 -6.23
C PHE A 40 -23.53 -7.48 -5.01
N ILE A 41 -24.17 -8.63 -5.23
CA ILE A 41 -24.69 -9.44 -4.15
C ILE A 41 -23.54 -10.32 -3.66
N VAL A 42 -22.91 -9.95 -2.55
CA VAL A 42 -22.00 -10.84 -1.84
C VAL A 42 -22.80 -12.11 -1.52
N PRO A 43 -22.37 -13.31 -1.95
CA PRO A 43 -23.05 -14.55 -1.63
C PRO A 43 -23.33 -14.61 -0.13
N GLU A 44 -24.52 -15.05 0.27
CA GLU A 44 -24.81 -15.24 1.69
C GLU A 44 -23.79 -16.19 2.31
N ILE A 45 -23.53 -16.01 3.61
CA ILE A 45 -22.65 -16.91 4.38
C ILE A 45 -23.39 -18.23 4.53
N ILE A 46 -23.38 -19.05 3.48
CA ILE A 46 -24.06 -20.33 3.46
C ILE A 46 -23.17 -21.37 4.16
N ASP A 47 -21.84 -21.25 4.07
CA ASP A 47 -20.89 -22.16 4.72
C ASP A 47 -19.58 -21.49 5.18
N LYS A 48 -18.90 -22.14 6.14
CA LYS A 48 -17.57 -21.75 6.63
C LYS A 48 -16.50 -21.85 5.54
N SER A 49 -16.77 -22.58 4.47
CA SER A 49 -15.89 -22.82 3.33
C SER A 49 -15.31 -21.55 2.71
N ASN A 50 -16.03 -20.43 2.69
CA ASN A 50 -15.53 -19.17 2.10
C ASN A 50 -14.85 -18.23 3.11
N THR A 51 -14.69 -18.65 4.36
CA THR A 51 -14.09 -17.80 5.41
C THR A 51 -12.58 -17.94 5.40
N LEU A 52 -11.85 -16.83 5.26
CA LEU A 52 -10.40 -16.80 5.42
C LEU A 52 -10.01 -17.10 6.87
N CYS A 53 -9.10 -18.05 7.08
CA CYS A 53 -8.45 -18.30 8.36
C CYS A 53 -7.14 -17.54 8.48
N ILE A 54 -6.25 -17.76 7.51
CA ILE A 54 -4.84 -17.39 7.59
C ILE A 54 -4.35 -16.94 6.22
N LEU A 55 -3.62 -15.83 6.19
CA LEU A 55 -2.72 -15.49 5.09
C LEU A 55 -1.28 -15.84 5.51
N ILE A 56 -0.64 -16.69 4.73
CA ILE A 56 0.77 -17.07 4.86
C ILE A 56 1.56 -16.23 3.87
N ILE A 57 2.52 -15.45 4.38
CA ILE A 57 3.40 -14.60 3.57
C ILE A 57 4.79 -15.23 3.53
N SER A 58 5.39 -15.33 2.35
CA SER A 58 6.74 -15.85 2.16
C SER A 58 7.57 -14.92 1.27
N ILE A 59 8.70 -14.45 1.79
CA ILE A 59 9.65 -13.59 1.07
C ILE A 59 10.93 -14.40 0.85
N THR A 60 11.39 -14.51 -0.40
CA THR A 60 12.54 -15.38 -0.72
C THR A 60 13.89 -14.65 -0.73
N THR A 61 13.89 -13.33 -0.87
CA THR A 61 15.11 -12.51 -0.89
C THR A 61 14.91 -11.29 -0.02
N ASP A 62 15.85 -11.07 0.89
CA ASP A 62 15.85 -9.91 1.77
C ASP A 62 16.47 -8.73 1.03
N SER A 63 15.61 -7.92 0.42
CA SER A 63 15.98 -6.68 -0.26
C SER A 63 14.95 -5.62 0.09
N SER A 64 15.31 -4.76 1.05
CA SER A 64 14.48 -3.64 1.53
C SER A 64 14.86 -2.30 0.93
N GLU A 65 15.83 -2.28 0.01
CA GLU A 65 16.23 -1.07 -0.72
C GLU A 65 15.32 -0.86 -1.94
N LEU A 66 14.69 0.31 -1.99
CA LEU A 66 13.80 0.69 -3.08
C LEU A 66 14.66 1.27 -4.21
N GLU A 67 14.96 0.42 -5.19
CA GLU A 67 15.75 0.78 -6.36
C GLU A 67 14.96 0.60 -7.66
N LEU A 68 15.41 1.29 -8.72
CA LEU A 68 14.82 1.10 -10.04
C LEU A 68 15.05 -0.34 -10.53
N GLY A 69 13.97 -1.05 -10.82
CA GLY A 69 14.04 -2.43 -11.31
C GLY A 69 14.11 -3.48 -10.21
N VAL A 70 13.88 -3.10 -8.94
CA VAL A 70 13.60 -4.08 -7.88
C VAL A 70 12.47 -5.02 -8.30
N ASP A 71 12.57 -6.28 -7.90
CA ASP A 71 11.59 -7.29 -8.26
C ASP A 71 10.29 -7.08 -7.48
N GLU A 72 9.26 -6.62 -8.19
CA GLU A 72 7.91 -6.34 -7.68
C GLU A 72 6.92 -7.48 -7.98
N SER A 73 7.40 -8.64 -8.44
CA SER A 73 6.54 -9.78 -8.77
C SER A 73 6.04 -10.52 -7.53
N TYR A 74 4.86 -11.12 -7.64
CA TYR A 74 4.27 -11.95 -6.59
C TYR A 74 3.39 -13.06 -7.15
N GLU A 75 3.19 -14.08 -6.33
CA GLU A 75 2.31 -15.22 -6.54
C GLU A 75 1.31 -15.25 -5.38
N LEU A 76 0.01 -15.14 -5.67
CA LEU A 76 -1.08 -15.24 -4.70
C LEU A 76 -1.94 -16.47 -5.03
N THR A 77 -2.03 -17.39 -4.07
CA THR A 77 -2.83 -18.61 -4.18
C THR A 77 -3.88 -18.63 -3.08
N ILE A 78 -5.14 -18.75 -3.49
CA ILE A 78 -6.30 -18.93 -2.62
C ILE A 78 -6.92 -20.28 -3.02
N PRO A 79 -6.76 -21.35 -2.22
CA PRO A 79 -7.28 -22.66 -2.56
C PRO A 79 -8.80 -22.71 -2.45
N GLU A 80 -9.40 -23.73 -3.06
CA GLU A 80 -10.77 -24.12 -2.79
C GLU A 80 -10.84 -24.70 -1.37
N SER A 81 -11.94 -24.46 -0.65
CA SER A 81 -12.13 -25.09 0.64
C SER A 81 -12.36 -26.59 0.43
N GLN A 82 -11.49 -27.42 0.98
CA GLN A 82 -11.51 -28.87 0.77
C GLN A 82 -12.66 -29.57 1.51
N ILE A 83 -13.26 -28.90 2.51
CA ILE A 83 -14.35 -29.41 3.34
C ILE A 83 -15.27 -28.22 3.64
N ASP A 84 -16.60 -28.38 3.53
CA ASP A 84 -17.60 -27.31 3.77
C ASP A 84 -17.42 -26.55 5.11
N SER A 85 -16.66 -27.12 6.04
CA SER A 85 -16.37 -26.60 7.38
C SER A 85 -14.94 -26.06 7.60
N ASP A 86 -14.00 -26.25 6.68
CA ASP A 86 -12.61 -25.84 6.86
C ASP A 86 -12.34 -24.43 6.30
N PRO A 87 -11.72 -23.55 7.09
CA PRO A 87 -11.47 -22.18 6.68
C PRO A 87 -10.25 -22.10 5.74
N ILE A 88 -10.27 -21.13 4.83
CA ILE A 88 -9.27 -21.01 3.76
C ILE A 88 -7.92 -20.54 4.32
N THR A 89 -6.84 -21.20 3.90
CA THR A 89 -5.47 -20.70 4.08
C THR A 89 -4.94 -20.18 2.75
N ALA A 90 -4.77 -18.86 2.65
CA ALA A 90 -4.22 -18.21 1.47
C ALA A 90 -2.69 -18.08 1.58
N HIS A 91 -2.01 -18.12 0.44
CA HIS A 91 -0.56 -18.03 0.35
C HIS A 91 -0.16 -16.88 -0.57
N LEU A 92 0.64 -15.95 -0.05
CA LEU A 92 1.26 -14.87 -0.81
C LEU A 92 2.78 -15.04 -0.76
N LYS A 93 3.38 -15.25 -1.92
CA LYS A 93 4.82 -15.41 -2.07
C LYS A 93 5.35 -14.32 -2.99
N ALA A 94 6.49 -13.74 -2.63
CA ALA A 94 7.17 -12.78 -3.48
C ALA A 94 8.68 -12.87 -3.29
N LYS A 95 9.43 -12.33 -4.26
CA LYS A 95 10.88 -12.27 -4.14
C LYS A 95 11.33 -11.26 -3.11
N THR A 96 10.71 -10.09 -3.10
CA THR A 96 11.04 -8.97 -2.20
C THR A 96 9.81 -8.53 -1.41
N ILE A 97 10.01 -7.65 -0.42
CA ILE A 97 8.91 -7.01 0.31
C ILE A 97 7.98 -6.21 -0.62
N PHE A 98 8.50 -5.59 -1.68
CA PHE A 98 7.70 -4.78 -2.60
C PHE A 98 6.67 -5.62 -3.37
N GLY A 99 7.04 -6.83 -3.79
CA GLY A 99 6.09 -7.79 -4.36
C GLY A 99 5.01 -8.20 -3.35
N VAL A 100 5.36 -8.39 -2.08
CA VAL A 100 4.37 -8.63 -1.01
C VAL A 100 3.40 -7.45 -0.88
N LEU A 101 3.88 -6.20 -0.85
CA LEU A 101 3.01 -5.02 -0.76
C LEU A 101 1.98 -4.98 -1.90
N HIS A 102 2.43 -5.23 -3.14
CA HIS A 102 1.53 -5.33 -4.30
C HIS A 102 0.54 -6.48 -4.19
N GLY A 103 0.99 -7.64 -3.69
CA GLY A 103 0.14 -8.80 -3.46
C GLY A 103 -0.89 -8.58 -2.36
N LEU A 104 -0.56 -7.84 -1.29
CA LEU A 104 -1.51 -7.44 -0.25
C LEU A 104 -2.59 -6.48 -0.80
N ASN A 105 -2.21 -5.55 -1.67
CA ASN A 105 -3.17 -4.67 -2.36
C ASN A 105 -4.10 -5.45 -3.30
N THR A 106 -3.62 -6.51 -3.96
CA THR A 106 -4.50 -7.40 -4.74
C THR A 106 -5.38 -8.24 -3.83
N PHE A 107 -4.82 -8.78 -2.75
CA PHE A 107 -5.55 -9.59 -1.79
C PHE A 107 -6.71 -8.82 -1.12
N SER A 108 -6.49 -7.54 -0.78
CA SER A 108 -7.54 -6.71 -0.18
C SER A 108 -8.76 -6.53 -1.09
N GLN A 109 -8.56 -6.52 -2.41
CA GLN A 109 -9.64 -6.39 -3.39
C GLN A 109 -10.46 -7.67 -3.57
N LEU A 110 -9.91 -8.82 -3.20
CA LEU A 110 -10.60 -10.12 -3.22
C LEU A 110 -11.35 -10.39 -1.91
N LEU A 111 -10.97 -9.69 -0.84
CA LEU A 111 -11.48 -9.92 0.50
C LEU A 111 -12.73 -9.10 0.77
N TYR A 112 -13.77 -9.74 1.30
CA TYR A 112 -15.00 -9.09 1.72
C TYR A 112 -15.16 -9.21 3.22
N TYR A 113 -15.29 -8.09 3.91
CA TYR A 113 -15.54 -8.08 5.35
C TYR A 113 -17.03 -7.89 5.65
N LYS A 114 -17.69 -8.90 6.24
CA LYS A 114 -19.10 -8.86 6.60
C LYS A 114 -19.36 -9.63 7.88
N ASN A 115 -20.18 -9.08 8.79
CA ASN A 115 -20.55 -9.70 10.06
C ASN A 115 -19.33 -10.18 10.88
N SER A 116 -18.28 -9.35 10.93
CA SER A 116 -17.01 -9.65 11.60
C SER A 116 -16.26 -10.89 11.07
N LYS A 117 -16.49 -11.24 9.80
CA LYS A 117 -15.80 -12.32 9.10
C LYS A 117 -15.20 -11.81 7.80
N SER A 118 -14.00 -12.30 7.49
CA SER A 118 -13.32 -12.07 6.22
C SER A 118 -13.66 -13.22 5.25
N LEU A 119 -14.33 -12.88 4.16
CA LEU A 119 -14.86 -13.80 3.17
C LEU A 119 -14.06 -13.68 1.88
N LEU A 120 -13.75 -14.80 1.25
CA LEU A 120 -13.15 -14.90 -0.08
C LEU A 120 -14.14 -15.60 -1.01
N PRO A 121 -15.19 -14.90 -1.46
CA PRO A 121 -16.13 -15.48 -2.41
C PRO A 121 -15.39 -15.77 -3.73
N PHE A 122 -15.81 -16.82 -4.43
CA PHE A 122 -15.24 -17.22 -5.74
C PHE A 122 -13.82 -17.78 -5.71
N ALA A 123 -13.30 -18.19 -4.54
CA ALA A 123 -12.19 -19.13 -4.49
C ALA A 123 -12.53 -20.41 -5.30
N PRO A 124 -11.55 -21.07 -5.93
CA PRO A 124 -10.11 -20.80 -5.86
C PRO A 124 -9.62 -19.65 -6.77
N HIS A 125 -8.49 -19.04 -6.38
CA HIS A 125 -7.75 -18.08 -7.20
C HIS A 125 -6.27 -18.45 -7.27
N GLN A 126 -5.69 -18.32 -8.46
CA GLN A 126 -4.25 -18.40 -8.68
C GLN A 126 -3.81 -17.20 -9.51
N ILE A 127 -3.00 -16.33 -8.91
CA ILE A 127 -2.59 -15.06 -9.50
C ILE A 127 -1.05 -15.02 -9.50
N ASN A 128 -0.48 -14.87 -10.69
CA ASN A 128 0.94 -14.56 -10.87
C ASN A 128 0.99 -13.20 -11.56
N ASP A 129 1.58 -12.20 -10.90
CA ASP A 129 1.49 -10.82 -11.35
C ASP A 129 2.84 -10.11 -11.20
N PHE A 130 3.11 -9.21 -12.13
CA PHE A 130 4.34 -8.43 -12.19
C PHE A 130 4.13 -7.18 -13.04
N PRO A 131 4.83 -6.07 -12.75
CA PRO A 131 4.70 -4.87 -13.55
C PRO A 131 5.44 -5.00 -14.88
N ARG A 132 4.81 -4.56 -15.97
CA ARG A 132 5.47 -4.44 -17.28
C ARG A 132 6.58 -3.39 -17.29
N PHE A 133 6.42 -2.33 -16.50
CA PHE A 133 7.35 -1.19 -16.43
C PHE A 133 7.74 -0.94 -14.97
N SER A 134 9.05 -0.79 -14.73
CA SER A 134 9.61 -0.52 -13.40
C SER A 134 9.34 0.90 -12.90
N HIS A 135 9.08 1.86 -13.79
CA HIS A 135 8.78 3.24 -13.43
C HIS A 135 7.31 3.55 -13.69
N ARG A 136 6.51 3.63 -12.63
CA ARG A 136 5.06 3.94 -12.67
C ARG A 136 4.82 5.16 -11.80
N GLY A 137 4.85 6.32 -12.43
CA GLY A 137 4.94 7.60 -11.74
C GLY A 137 3.68 8.45 -11.76
N LEU A 138 3.51 9.26 -10.70
CA LEU A 138 2.60 10.40 -10.66
C LEU A 138 3.40 11.66 -10.33
N LEU A 139 3.25 12.71 -11.15
CA LEU A 139 3.81 14.03 -10.85
C LEU A 139 2.77 14.87 -10.12
N LEU A 140 3.13 15.40 -8.95
CA LEU A 140 2.34 16.38 -8.23
C LEU A 140 3.09 17.70 -8.16
N ASP A 141 2.48 18.73 -8.76
CA ASP A 141 2.94 20.11 -8.69
C ASP A 141 2.30 20.81 -7.50
N THR A 142 3.12 21.06 -6.47
CA THR A 142 2.70 21.80 -5.27
C THR A 142 3.26 23.23 -5.23
N ALA A 143 3.92 23.65 -6.30
CA ALA A 143 4.50 24.98 -6.42
C ALA A 143 3.54 25.97 -7.08
N ARG A 144 2.70 25.52 -8.02
CA ARG A 144 1.68 26.36 -8.66
C ARG A 144 0.45 26.55 -7.77
N ASN A 145 0.18 25.60 -6.89
CA ASN A 145 -0.83 25.68 -5.83
C ASN A 145 -0.37 24.83 -4.64
N TYR A 146 -0.61 25.29 -3.41
CA TYR A 146 -0.24 24.52 -2.22
C TYR A 146 -1.19 23.33 -1.98
N PHE A 147 -0.61 22.17 -1.65
CA PHE A 147 -1.34 20.99 -1.21
C PHE A 147 -0.98 20.66 0.25
N PRO A 148 -1.95 20.59 1.18
CA PRO A 148 -1.67 20.14 2.54
C PRO A 148 -1.06 18.73 2.56
N VAL A 149 -0.11 18.48 3.48
CA VAL A 149 0.57 17.17 3.64
C VAL A 149 -0.44 16.02 3.70
N LYS A 150 -1.52 16.18 4.48
CA LYS A 150 -2.61 15.19 4.57
C LYS A 150 -3.17 14.77 3.20
N ASN A 151 -3.26 15.69 2.24
CA ASN A 151 -3.77 15.39 0.90
C ASN A 151 -2.71 14.67 0.05
N ILE A 152 -1.42 14.97 0.26
CA ILE A 152 -0.31 14.25 -0.35
C ILE A 152 -0.30 12.80 0.15
N LEU A 153 -0.45 12.56 1.46
CA LEU A 153 -0.53 11.21 2.02
C LEU A 153 -1.70 10.41 1.44
N LYS A 154 -2.88 11.03 1.30
CA LYS A 154 -4.02 10.42 0.60
C LYS A 154 -3.74 10.11 -0.86
N THR A 155 -2.91 10.91 -1.53
CA THR A 155 -2.49 10.64 -2.91
C THR A 155 -1.60 9.40 -2.94
N LEU A 156 -0.70 9.24 -1.96
CA LEU A 156 0.13 8.04 -1.80
C LEU A 156 -0.71 6.79 -1.48
N ASP A 157 -1.80 6.90 -0.72
CA ASP A 157 -2.78 5.82 -0.56
C ASP A 157 -3.31 5.32 -1.90
N ILE A 158 -3.82 6.25 -2.70
CA ILE A 158 -4.40 5.95 -4.01
C ILE A 158 -3.33 5.36 -4.95
N MET A 159 -2.11 5.89 -4.91
CA MET A 159 -0.98 5.34 -5.66
C MET A 159 -0.70 3.89 -5.28
N SER A 160 -0.67 3.57 -3.98
CA SER A 160 -0.46 2.20 -3.48
C SER A 160 -1.55 1.25 -3.97
N TRP A 161 -2.82 1.62 -3.85
CA TRP A 161 -3.95 0.79 -4.34
C TRP A 161 -3.86 0.47 -5.84
N ASN A 162 -3.25 1.38 -6.62
CA ASN A 162 -3.05 1.24 -8.06
C ASN A 162 -1.63 0.79 -8.44
N LYS A 163 -0.82 0.36 -7.46
CA LYS A 163 0.55 -0.14 -7.64
C LYS A 163 1.51 0.86 -8.32
N PHE A 164 1.27 2.16 -8.20
CA PHE A 164 2.24 3.20 -8.59
C PHE A 164 3.40 3.20 -7.57
N ASN A 165 4.63 3.39 -8.06
CA ASN A 165 5.84 3.27 -7.23
C ASN A 165 6.77 4.49 -7.28
N VAL A 166 6.44 5.51 -8.09
CA VAL A 166 7.21 6.76 -8.14
C VAL A 166 6.30 7.96 -7.88
N PHE A 167 6.56 8.67 -6.80
CA PHE A 167 5.95 9.97 -6.55
C PHE A 167 6.92 11.07 -6.95
N HIS A 168 6.69 11.67 -8.12
CA HIS A 168 7.50 12.80 -8.59
C HIS A 168 6.92 14.09 -8.01
N TRP A 169 7.56 14.58 -6.95
CA TRP A 169 7.13 15.80 -6.28
C TRP A 169 7.77 17.04 -6.92
N HIS A 170 7.02 17.72 -7.80
CA HIS A 170 7.38 19.03 -8.34
C HIS A 170 7.09 20.11 -7.29
N ILE A 171 8.04 20.28 -6.37
CA ILE A 171 7.80 20.98 -5.10
C ILE A 171 8.13 22.48 -5.12
N VAL A 172 8.87 22.96 -6.11
CA VAL A 172 9.24 24.39 -6.29
C VAL A 172 9.08 24.81 -7.74
N ASP A 173 8.74 26.08 -7.97
CA ASP A 173 8.62 26.68 -9.30
C ASP A 173 8.69 28.21 -9.21
N ALA A 174 8.53 28.92 -10.33
CA ALA A 174 8.55 30.37 -10.37
C ALA A 174 7.43 31.01 -9.51
N THR A 175 6.29 30.32 -9.36
CA THR A 175 5.14 30.83 -8.62
C THR A 175 5.29 30.73 -7.10
N SER A 176 5.94 29.66 -6.60
CA SER A 176 6.20 29.55 -5.16
C SER A 176 7.36 28.63 -4.81
N TRP A 177 7.94 28.90 -3.64
CA TRP A 177 8.95 28.10 -2.97
C TRP A 177 8.45 27.69 -1.57
N PRO A 178 7.70 26.59 -1.45
CA PRO A 178 7.13 26.16 -0.16
C PRO A 178 8.11 25.38 0.73
N VAL A 179 9.28 24.98 0.21
CA VAL A 179 10.23 24.13 0.97
C VAL A 179 11.07 24.96 1.93
N VAL A 180 11.01 24.63 3.22
CA VAL A 180 11.84 25.28 4.24
C VAL A 180 13.29 24.80 4.12
N SER A 181 14.19 25.72 3.75
CA SER A 181 15.63 25.48 3.77
C SER A 181 16.25 25.98 5.08
N GLU A 182 16.99 25.13 5.77
CA GLU A 182 17.76 25.51 6.96
C GLU A 182 18.89 26.50 6.61
N SER A 183 19.53 26.32 5.45
CA SER A 183 20.65 27.18 5.00
C SER A 183 20.17 28.49 4.38
N PHE A 184 19.01 28.49 3.72
CA PHE A 184 18.44 29.67 3.06
C PHE A 184 16.97 29.90 3.45
N PRO A 185 16.68 30.29 4.71
CA PRO A 185 15.30 30.43 5.19
C PRO A 185 14.46 31.43 4.38
N GLU A 186 15.12 32.45 3.81
CA GLU A 186 14.49 33.50 3.02
C GLU A 186 13.78 32.97 1.75
N LEU A 187 14.22 31.82 1.20
CA LEU A 187 13.57 31.22 0.03
C LEU A 187 12.10 30.90 0.33
N SER A 188 11.83 30.22 1.44
CA SER A 188 10.47 29.90 1.85
C SER A 188 9.75 31.07 2.49
N ASN A 189 10.44 31.86 3.32
CA ASN A 189 9.83 33.00 4.04
C ASN A 189 9.27 34.05 3.08
N LYS A 190 9.89 34.23 1.91
CA LYS A 190 9.48 35.21 0.89
C LYS A 190 8.87 34.59 -0.37
N GLY A 191 9.12 33.30 -0.63
CA GLY A 191 8.67 32.61 -1.83
C GLY A 191 7.44 31.72 -1.65
N SER A 192 7.03 31.39 -0.43
CA SER A 192 5.78 30.63 -0.20
C SER A 192 4.54 31.53 -0.23
N TYR A 193 3.36 30.93 -0.43
CA TYR A 193 2.08 31.67 -0.38
C TYR A 193 1.73 32.19 1.02
N ASP A 194 2.04 31.41 2.06
CA ASP A 194 1.89 31.78 3.47
C ASP A 194 3.05 31.13 4.25
N PRO A 195 4.01 31.90 4.78
CA PRO A 195 5.22 31.38 5.43
C PRO A 195 4.96 30.68 6.76
N LYS A 196 3.71 30.64 7.24
CA LYS A 196 3.31 29.92 8.45
C LYS A 196 2.46 28.68 8.17
N ARG A 197 1.74 28.64 7.05
CA ARG A 197 0.69 27.62 6.80
C ARG A 197 0.86 26.83 5.51
N MET A 198 1.53 27.42 4.51
CA MET A 198 1.65 26.85 3.16
C MET A 198 3.11 26.55 2.85
N ILE A 199 3.74 25.82 3.77
CA ILE A 199 5.15 25.42 3.71
C ILE A 199 5.30 23.93 4.00
N TYR A 200 6.38 23.34 3.51
CA TYR A 200 6.80 21.98 3.83
C TYR A 200 8.06 22.07 4.68
N THR A 201 7.92 21.74 5.97
CA THR A 201 9.08 21.65 6.87
C THR A 201 9.84 20.36 6.61
N LYS A 202 11.05 20.27 7.17
CA LYS A 202 11.87 19.04 7.10
C LYS A 202 11.13 17.84 7.68
N GLU A 203 10.40 18.05 8.77
CA GLU A 203 9.59 17.03 9.44
C GLU A 203 8.43 16.58 8.55
N SER A 204 7.72 17.51 7.90
CA SER A 204 6.65 17.18 6.96
C SER A 204 7.15 16.43 5.73
N ILE A 205 8.31 16.81 5.17
CA ILE A 205 8.91 16.10 4.04
C ILE A 205 9.34 14.69 4.47
N LYS A 206 9.94 14.57 5.65
CA LYS A 206 10.32 13.28 6.22
C LYS A 206 9.10 12.39 6.44
N GLU A 207 7.99 12.93 6.95
CA GLU A 207 6.72 12.22 7.09
C GLU A 207 6.24 11.67 5.74
N VAL A 208 6.25 12.48 4.68
CA VAL A 208 5.84 12.03 3.33
C VAL A 208 6.76 10.92 2.81
N ILE A 209 8.08 11.03 3.01
CA ILE A 209 9.05 10.01 2.59
C ILE A 209 8.85 8.71 3.37
N GLU A 210 8.71 8.79 4.69
CA GLU A 210 8.47 7.61 5.54
C GLU A 210 7.15 6.94 5.16
N TYR A 211 6.10 7.72 4.96
CA TYR A 211 4.80 7.20 4.54
C TYR A 211 4.83 6.52 3.16
N ALA A 212 5.58 7.07 2.20
CA ALA A 212 5.74 6.47 0.87
C ALA A 212 6.53 5.15 0.88
N ASN A 213 7.32 4.88 1.92
CA ASN A 213 8.07 3.64 2.07
C ASN A 213 7.25 2.49 2.71
N LEU A 214 6.00 2.76 3.12
CA LEU A 214 5.09 1.80 3.78
C LEU A 214 3.96 1.33 2.85
#